data_AF-A6UTH2-F1
#
_entry.id   AF-A6UTH2-F1
#
_cell.length_a   1.000
_cell.length_b   1.000
_cell.length_c   1.000
_cell.angle_alpha   90.00
_cell.angle_beta   90.00
_cell.angle_gamma   90.00
#
_symmetry.space_group_name_H-M   'P 1'
#
loop_
_entity.id
_entity.type
_entity.pdbx_description
1 polymer ?
#
loop_
_entity_poly.entity_id
_entity_poly.type
_entity_poly.pdbx_seq_one_letter_code
_entity_poly.pdbx_strand_id
1 'polypeptide(L)'
;MDALIMAGGKGTRLNLNVEKPLLKILDKPMIDYIIGELLKSKINKIYIATSKHTPKTKKYLINKYNNNNKVIIVDTEGTDYIHDLNQCISYFSKPFMMLSCDIPSIKSKLINNIINYYNNINNKKEALCVVIEKNNYLGNPTLILNEYDKIPAGINILSPKQGCQTEEIYVVNEPLININTLKDKEIVENIFGGEYKKLNKK
;
A
#
# COMPACT_ATOMS: atom_id res chain seq x y z
N MET A 1 8.73 -12.95 -4.00
CA MET A 1 8.08 -12.40 -2.81
C MET A 1 6.60 -12.29 -3.13
N ASP A 2 5.73 -12.60 -2.17
CA ASP A 2 4.29 -12.37 -2.31
C ASP A 2 3.92 -11.02 -1.67
N ALA A 3 2.76 -10.47 -2.01
CA ALA A 3 2.27 -9.20 -1.48
C ALA A 3 0.92 -9.36 -0.77
N LEU A 4 0.67 -8.51 0.23
CA LEU A 4 -0.59 -8.31 0.92
C LEU A 4 -1.05 -6.86 0.73
N ILE A 5 -2.28 -6.65 0.27
CA ILE A 5 -2.92 -5.33 0.26
C ILE A 5 -3.95 -5.29 1.40
N MET A 6 -3.80 -4.34 2.33
CA MET A 6 -4.76 -4.09 3.41
C MET A 6 -5.89 -3.19 2.89
N ALA A 7 -7.04 -3.78 2.57
CA ALA A 7 -8.21 -3.12 1.98
C ALA A 7 -9.50 -3.33 2.79
N GLY A 8 -9.39 -3.69 4.08
CA GLY A 8 -10.50 -4.00 4.99
C GLY A 8 -10.96 -2.84 5.89
N GLY A 9 -10.32 -1.66 5.82
CA GLY A 9 -10.60 -0.55 6.74
C GLY A 9 -11.89 0.23 6.43
N LYS A 10 -12.47 0.87 7.45
CA LYS A 10 -13.70 1.68 7.34
C LYS A 10 -13.56 2.95 6.48
N GLY A 11 -12.35 3.47 6.28
CA GLY A 11 -12.12 4.64 5.42
C GLY A 11 -12.78 5.95 5.89
N THR A 12 -13.09 6.10 7.18
CA THR A 12 -13.96 7.15 7.73
C THR A 12 -13.51 8.60 7.46
N ARG A 13 -12.22 8.84 7.23
CA ARG A 13 -11.65 10.20 7.10
C ARG A 13 -12.10 10.95 5.84
N LEU A 14 -12.45 10.24 4.77
CA LEU A 14 -12.91 10.87 3.53
C LEU A 14 -14.36 11.37 3.62
N ASN A 15 -15.13 10.91 4.61
CA ASN A 15 -16.56 11.19 4.79
C ASN A 15 -17.39 11.02 3.50
N LEU A 16 -16.98 10.08 2.64
CA LEU A 16 -17.69 9.71 1.42
C LEU A 16 -18.48 8.43 1.66
N ASN A 17 -19.63 8.30 1.01
CA ASN A 17 -20.41 7.06 1.00
C ASN A 17 -19.83 6.02 0.01
N VAL A 18 -18.51 5.88 0.01
CA VAL A 18 -17.74 4.98 -0.86
C VAL A 18 -16.66 4.30 -0.03
N GLU A 19 -16.50 3.00 -0.24
CA GLU A 19 -15.40 2.26 0.37
C GLU A 19 -14.08 2.75 -0.23
N LYS A 20 -13.15 3.15 0.63
CA LYS A 20 -11.89 3.81 0.23
C LYS A 20 -11.16 3.11 -0.94
N PRO A 21 -10.98 1.77 -0.97
CA PRO A 21 -10.31 1.09 -2.09
C PRO A 21 -10.98 1.31 -3.46
N LEU A 22 -12.29 1.57 -3.48
CA LEU A 22 -13.09 1.83 -4.67
C LEU A 22 -13.22 3.31 -5.01
N LEU A 23 -12.64 4.22 -4.22
CA LEU A 23 -12.54 5.62 -4.58
C LEU A 23 -11.85 5.73 -5.94
N LYS A 24 -12.50 6.40 -6.88
CA LYS A 24 -11.97 6.56 -8.24
C LYS A 24 -10.92 7.67 -8.26
N ILE A 25 -9.81 7.38 -8.94
CA ILE A 25 -8.78 8.33 -9.33
C ILE A 25 -8.79 8.33 -10.86
N LEU A 26 -9.07 9.46 -11.51
CA LEU A 26 -9.25 9.52 -12.98
C LEU A 26 -10.11 8.35 -13.52
N ASP A 27 -11.29 8.18 -12.95
CA ASP A 27 -12.30 7.14 -13.27
C ASP A 27 -11.96 5.68 -12.92
N LYS A 28 -10.73 5.37 -12.53
CA LYS A 28 -10.31 4.03 -12.16
C LYS A 28 -10.29 3.84 -10.64
N PRO A 29 -10.84 2.74 -10.08
CA PRO A 29 -10.74 2.44 -8.66
C PRO A 29 -9.28 2.45 -8.17
N MET A 30 -9.04 3.10 -7.05
CA MET A 30 -7.70 3.27 -6.46
C MET A 30 -6.94 1.94 -6.33
N ILE A 31 -7.62 0.89 -5.85
CA ILE A 31 -7.02 -0.43 -5.66
C ILE A 31 -6.47 -1.05 -6.96
N ASP A 32 -7.06 -0.76 -8.11
CA ASP A 32 -6.60 -1.30 -9.40
C ASP A 32 -5.29 -0.69 -9.88
N TYR A 33 -4.93 0.50 -9.41
CA TYR A 33 -3.61 1.07 -9.69
C TYR A 33 -2.53 0.22 -9.04
N ILE A 34 -2.75 -0.12 -7.78
CA ILE A 34 -1.81 -0.91 -6.97
C ILE A 34 -1.72 -2.34 -7.49
N ILE A 35 -2.85 -3.02 -7.71
CA ILE A 35 -2.88 -4.38 -8.28
C ILE A 35 -2.16 -4.41 -9.63
N GLY A 36 -2.44 -3.42 -10.51
CA GLY A 36 -1.82 -3.32 -11.82
C GLY A 36 -0.30 -3.21 -11.77
N GLU A 37 0.26 -2.45 -10.82
CA GLU A 37 1.71 -2.30 -10.66
C GLU A 37 2.35 -3.49 -9.95
N LEU A 38 1.64 -4.15 -9.03
CA LEU A 38 2.10 -5.41 -8.44
C LEU A 38 2.18 -6.54 -9.49
N LEU A 39 1.19 -6.65 -10.38
CA LEU A 39 1.18 -7.65 -11.45
C LEU A 39 2.33 -7.46 -12.46
N LYS A 40 2.83 -6.22 -12.64
CA LYS A 40 3.99 -5.88 -13.48
C LYS A 40 5.33 -6.03 -12.74
N SER A 41 5.31 -6.25 -11.43
CA SER A 41 6.50 -6.33 -10.58
C SER A 41 6.99 -7.77 -10.40
N LYS A 42 8.05 -7.94 -9.59
CA LYS A 42 8.58 -9.25 -9.17
C LYS A 42 7.69 -9.97 -8.12
N ILE A 43 6.52 -9.43 -7.81
CA ILE A 43 5.55 -10.07 -6.92
C ILE A 43 4.95 -11.31 -7.59
N ASN A 44 4.89 -12.40 -6.82
CA ASN A 44 4.42 -13.69 -7.30
C ASN A 44 2.90 -13.85 -7.10
N LYS A 45 2.42 -13.82 -5.85
CA LYS A 45 0.98 -13.75 -5.51
C LYS A 45 0.63 -12.44 -4.82
N ILE A 46 -0.60 -11.97 -5.04
CA ILE A 46 -1.17 -10.76 -4.46
C ILE A 46 -2.38 -11.19 -3.63
N TYR A 47 -2.24 -11.14 -2.32
CA TYR A 47 -3.32 -11.34 -1.36
C TYR A 47 -3.96 -9.97 -1.08
N ILE A 48 -5.28 -9.91 -1.04
CA ILE A 48 -6.02 -8.69 -0.76
C ILE A 48 -6.96 -8.97 0.42
N ALA A 49 -6.67 -8.35 1.55
CA ALA A 49 -7.48 -8.44 2.75
C ALA A 49 -8.68 -7.50 2.66
N THR A 50 -9.87 -8.07 2.59
CA THR A 50 -11.16 -7.36 2.70
C THR A 50 -11.84 -7.74 4.01
N SER A 51 -12.79 -6.93 4.47
CA SER A 51 -13.53 -7.25 5.70
C SER A 51 -15.03 -6.97 5.54
N LYS A 52 -15.80 -7.19 6.61
CA LYS A 52 -17.21 -6.75 6.72
C LYS A 52 -17.41 -5.25 6.45
N HIS A 53 -16.36 -4.44 6.53
CA HIS A 53 -16.39 -3.00 6.24
C HIS A 53 -16.19 -2.67 4.77
N THR A 54 -15.72 -3.64 3.95
CA THR A 54 -15.48 -3.43 2.51
C THR A 54 -16.15 -4.48 1.60
N PRO A 55 -17.46 -4.80 1.78
CA PRO A 55 -18.15 -5.81 0.99
C PRO A 55 -18.26 -5.47 -0.49
N LYS A 56 -18.39 -4.18 -0.87
CA LYS A 56 -18.42 -3.76 -2.27
C LYS A 56 -17.07 -3.97 -2.93
N THR A 57 -15.98 -3.69 -2.20
CA THR A 57 -14.59 -3.93 -2.64
C THR A 57 -14.38 -5.42 -2.90
N LYS A 58 -14.81 -6.30 -1.98
CA LYS A 58 -14.75 -7.75 -2.18
C LYS A 58 -15.48 -8.18 -3.44
N LYS A 59 -16.75 -7.78 -3.60
CA LYS A 59 -17.57 -8.12 -4.78
C LYS A 59 -16.92 -7.64 -6.07
N TYR A 60 -16.39 -6.41 -6.05
CA TYR A 60 -15.68 -5.82 -7.18
C TYR A 60 -14.44 -6.65 -7.59
N LEU A 61 -13.60 -7.00 -6.61
CA LEU A 61 -12.37 -7.76 -6.84
C LEU A 61 -12.66 -9.17 -7.38
N ILE A 62 -13.65 -9.87 -6.80
CA ILE A 62 -14.07 -11.20 -7.28
C ILE A 62 -14.49 -11.09 -8.75
N ASN A 63 -15.37 -10.16 -9.09
CA ASN A 63 -15.89 -10.04 -10.45
C ASN A 63 -14.80 -9.68 -11.47
N LYS A 64 -13.83 -8.84 -11.10
CA LYS A 64 -12.80 -8.33 -12.01
C LYS A 64 -11.59 -9.26 -12.14
N TYR A 65 -11.18 -9.91 -11.06
CA TYR A 65 -9.94 -10.69 -10.99
C TYR A 65 -10.17 -12.19 -10.80
N ASN A 66 -11.40 -12.71 -10.90
CA ASN A 66 -11.71 -14.15 -10.80
C ASN A 66 -10.82 -15.06 -11.67
N ASN A 67 -10.46 -14.62 -12.88
CA ASN A 67 -9.65 -15.39 -13.82
C ASN A 67 -8.13 -15.17 -13.64
N ASN A 68 -7.71 -14.34 -12.69
CA ASN A 68 -6.31 -14.06 -12.42
C ASN A 68 -5.80 -14.89 -11.23
N ASN A 69 -5.11 -15.99 -11.53
CA ASN A 69 -4.57 -16.91 -10.52
C ASN A 69 -3.52 -16.30 -9.58
N LYS A 70 -2.99 -15.10 -9.86
CA LYS A 70 -2.09 -14.38 -8.96
C LYS A 70 -2.83 -13.55 -7.92
N VAL A 71 -4.10 -13.22 -8.11
CA VAL A 71 -4.89 -12.37 -7.21
C VAL A 71 -5.77 -13.25 -6.32
N ILE A 72 -5.55 -13.16 -5.01
CA ILE A 72 -6.22 -13.97 -4.00
C ILE A 72 -6.91 -13.02 -3.03
N ILE A 73 -8.21 -13.20 -2.83
CA ILE A 73 -9.01 -12.36 -1.94
C ILE A 73 -9.15 -13.10 -0.61
N VAL A 74 -8.84 -12.42 0.48
CA VAL A 74 -8.84 -12.95 1.84
C VAL A 74 -9.85 -12.15 2.66
N ASP A 75 -10.66 -12.85 3.45
CA ASP A 75 -11.54 -12.22 4.42
C ASP A 75 -10.84 -12.08 5.78
N THR A 76 -10.95 -10.89 6.37
CA THR A 76 -10.57 -10.60 7.75
C THR A 76 -11.78 -10.14 8.55
N GLU A 77 -11.66 -10.17 9.87
CA GLU A 77 -12.75 -9.74 10.77
C GLU A 77 -13.03 -8.23 10.72
N GLY A 78 -12.05 -7.42 10.30
CA GLY A 78 -12.16 -5.96 10.25
C GLY A 78 -12.11 -5.32 11.63
N THR A 79 -11.48 -5.98 12.60
CA THR A 79 -11.46 -5.53 14.01
C THR A 79 -10.56 -4.31 14.17
N ASP A 80 -9.30 -4.46 13.79
CA ASP A 80 -8.31 -3.40 13.71
C ASP A 80 -7.17 -3.83 12.79
N TYR A 81 -6.26 -2.90 12.51
CA TYR A 81 -5.17 -3.12 11.58
C TYR A 81 -4.22 -4.25 12.00
N ILE A 82 -3.86 -4.34 13.28
CA ILE A 82 -2.90 -5.33 13.79
C ILE A 82 -3.54 -6.71 13.81
N HIS A 83 -4.79 -6.79 14.26
CA HIS A 83 -5.56 -8.05 14.28
C HIS A 83 -5.74 -8.62 12.88
N ASP A 84 -6.17 -7.79 11.93
CA ASP A 84 -6.36 -8.22 10.54
C ASP A 84 -5.03 -8.63 9.89
N LEU A 85 -3.95 -7.89 10.15
CA LEU A 85 -2.61 -8.26 9.68
C LEU A 85 -2.18 -9.62 10.24
N ASN A 86 -2.41 -9.88 11.52
CA ASN A 86 -2.08 -11.15 12.16
C ASN A 86 -2.86 -12.34 11.57
N GLN A 87 -4.13 -12.14 11.19
CA GLN A 87 -4.88 -13.17 10.45
C GLN A 87 -4.25 -13.45 9.09
N CYS A 88 -3.80 -12.40 8.38
CA CYS A 88 -3.18 -12.53 7.07
C CYS A 88 -1.76 -13.14 7.09
N ILE A 89 -1.01 -13.00 8.19
CA ILE A 89 0.35 -13.57 8.30
C ILE A 89 0.37 -15.08 8.03
N SER A 90 -0.67 -15.81 8.43
CA SER A 90 -0.78 -17.26 8.26
C SER A 90 -0.75 -17.74 6.79
N TYR A 91 -1.03 -16.85 5.82
CA TYR A 91 -0.98 -17.15 4.39
C TYR A 91 0.44 -17.15 3.81
N PHE A 92 1.44 -16.70 4.60
CA PHE A 92 2.81 -16.51 4.13
C PHE A 92 3.78 -17.42 4.89
N SER A 93 4.65 -18.10 4.15
CA SER A 93 5.74 -18.93 4.71
C SER A 93 7.11 -18.27 4.58
N LYS A 94 7.18 -17.11 3.91
CA LYS A 94 8.39 -16.31 3.66
C LYS A 94 8.05 -14.83 3.83
N PRO A 95 9.05 -13.94 3.96
CA PRO A 95 8.79 -12.51 4.00
C PRO A 95 7.95 -12.03 2.83
N PHE A 96 6.99 -11.15 3.12
CA PHE A 96 6.00 -10.65 2.17
C PHE A 96 5.93 -9.13 2.23
N MET A 97 5.56 -8.50 1.11
CA MET A 97 5.37 -7.06 1.04
C MET A 97 3.93 -6.71 1.43
N MET A 98 3.74 -5.89 2.44
CA MET A 98 2.43 -5.36 2.80
C MET A 98 2.29 -3.92 2.28
N LEU A 99 1.17 -3.64 1.63
CA LEU A 99 0.83 -2.32 1.10
C LEU A 99 -0.53 -1.86 1.65
N SER A 100 -0.63 -0.59 1.99
CA SER A 100 -1.90 0.09 2.13
C SER A 100 -2.59 0.21 0.77
N CYS A 101 -3.93 0.17 0.75
CA CYS A 101 -4.71 0.34 -0.48
C CYS A 101 -4.77 1.80 -0.99
N ASP A 102 -4.18 2.76 -0.28
CA ASP A 102 -4.36 4.19 -0.52
C ASP A 102 -3.16 4.91 -1.16
N ILE A 103 -2.25 4.16 -1.77
CA ILE A 103 -1.05 4.66 -2.48
C ILE A 103 -1.07 4.36 -3.98
N PRO A 104 -2.07 4.86 -4.74
CA PRO A 104 -2.19 4.55 -6.17
C PRO A 104 -1.00 5.03 -7.01
N SER A 105 -0.20 5.99 -6.53
CA SER A 105 0.95 6.52 -7.28
C SER A 105 2.15 5.57 -7.34
N ILE A 106 2.17 4.48 -6.55
CA ILE A 106 3.25 3.49 -6.54
C ILE A 106 3.51 2.91 -7.93
N LYS A 107 4.78 2.62 -8.25
CA LYS A 107 5.20 2.03 -9.52
C LYS A 107 5.92 0.71 -9.31
N SER A 108 5.75 -0.20 -10.27
CA SER A 108 6.42 -1.50 -10.35
C SER A 108 7.95 -1.40 -10.23
N LYS A 109 8.56 -0.34 -10.77
CA LYS A 109 10.01 -0.06 -10.60
C LYS A 109 10.38 0.10 -9.12
N LEU A 110 9.64 0.94 -8.39
CA LEU A 110 9.88 1.16 -6.96
C LEU A 110 9.63 -0.10 -6.14
N ILE A 111 8.56 -0.84 -6.43
CA ILE A 111 8.27 -2.15 -5.80
C ILE A 111 9.49 -3.08 -5.95
N ASN A 112 10.03 -3.19 -7.16
CA ASN A 112 11.20 -4.03 -7.43
C ASN A 112 12.45 -3.54 -6.70
N ASN A 113 12.65 -2.22 -6.61
CA ASN A 113 13.78 -1.64 -5.87
C ASN A 113 13.71 -1.98 -4.38
N ILE A 114 12.54 -1.84 -3.75
CA ILE A 114 12.33 -2.18 -2.34
C ILE A 114 12.61 -3.67 -2.10
N ILE A 115 12.11 -4.56 -2.97
CA ILE A 115 12.37 -6.01 -2.87
C ILE A 115 13.87 -6.31 -3.00
N ASN A 116 14.54 -5.73 -4.00
CA ASN A 116 15.96 -5.96 -4.21
C ASN A 116 16.79 -5.42 -3.04
N TYR A 117 16.44 -4.25 -2.51
CA TYR A 117 17.08 -3.69 -1.34
C TYR A 117 16.98 -4.64 -0.15
N TYR A 118 15.75 -5.06 0.20
CA TYR A 118 15.50 -5.98 1.31
C TYR A 118 16.31 -7.27 1.23
N ASN A 119 16.38 -7.88 0.04
CA ASN A 119 17.12 -9.12 -0.17
C ASN A 119 18.64 -8.97 -0.03
N ASN A 120 19.16 -7.74 -0.18
CA ASN A 120 20.59 -7.43 -0.15
C ASN A 120 21.05 -6.74 1.14
N ILE A 121 20.17 -6.59 2.15
CA ILE A 121 20.57 -5.98 3.43
C ILE A 121 21.62 -6.87 4.11
N ASN A 122 22.75 -6.25 4.48
CA ASN A 122 23.76 -6.88 5.32
C ASN A 122 23.19 -7.03 6.74
N ASN A 123 23.13 -8.28 7.23
CA ASN A 123 22.34 -8.73 8.40
C ASN A 123 20.84 -8.80 8.08
N LYS A 124 20.35 -10.01 7.78
CA LYS A 124 18.95 -10.30 7.40
C LYS A 124 17.97 -9.70 8.41
N LYS A 125 17.38 -8.55 8.06
CA LYS A 125 16.35 -7.87 8.84
C LYS A 125 15.02 -8.57 8.67
N GLU A 126 14.23 -8.59 9.72
CA GLU A 126 12.95 -9.30 9.72
C GLU A 126 11.84 -8.45 9.09
N ALA A 127 11.95 -7.13 9.21
CA ALA A 127 11.03 -6.18 8.62
C ALA A 127 11.77 -5.03 7.91
N LEU A 128 11.05 -4.37 6.99
CA LEU A 128 11.47 -3.14 6.33
C LEU A 128 10.29 -2.18 6.33
N CYS A 129 10.47 -0.96 6.84
CA CYS A 129 9.49 0.12 6.75
C CYS A 129 9.92 1.11 5.67
N VAL A 130 9.04 1.37 4.70
CA VAL A 130 9.28 2.35 3.65
C VAL A 130 8.75 3.69 4.08
N VAL A 131 9.60 4.70 3.98
CA VAL A 131 9.31 6.05 4.49
C VAL A 131 9.71 7.13 3.50
N ILE A 132 9.17 8.32 3.70
CA ILE A 132 9.44 9.52 2.91
C ILE A 132 9.94 10.59 3.87
N GLU A 133 10.95 11.36 3.47
CA GLU A 133 11.40 12.53 4.23
C GLU A 133 10.23 13.51 4.40
N LYS A 134 9.96 13.96 5.62
CA LYS A 134 8.79 14.80 5.90
C LYS A 134 8.73 16.06 5.05
N ASN A 135 9.88 16.70 4.85
CA ASN A 135 9.99 17.91 4.02
C ASN A 135 9.68 17.67 2.54
N ASN A 136 9.71 16.41 2.09
CA ASN A 136 9.43 16.01 0.71
C ASN A 136 8.02 15.43 0.53
N TYR A 137 7.26 15.25 1.61
CA TYR A 137 5.91 14.68 1.54
C TYR A 137 4.88 15.72 1.14
N LEU A 138 4.14 15.44 0.06
CA LEU A 138 3.25 16.42 -0.58
C LEU A 138 1.81 16.36 -0.07
N GLY A 139 1.40 15.22 0.49
CA GLY A 139 0.05 15.01 0.97
C GLY A 139 -0.14 15.46 2.41
N ASN A 140 -1.29 15.11 2.99
CA ASN A 140 -1.57 15.30 4.41
C ASN A 140 -1.18 14.05 5.22
N PRO A 141 -0.06 14.06 5.98
CA PRO A 141 0.34 12.90 6.75
C PRO A 141 -0.61 12.68 7.93
N THR A 142 -0.99 11.42 8.15
CA THR A 142 -1.78 11.02 9.34
C THR A 142 -0.92 10.42 10.44
N LEU A 143 0.35 10.13 10.13
CA LEU A 143 1.34 9.57 11.03
C LEU A 143 2.70 10.15 10.66
N ILE A 144 3.46 10.54 11.67
CA ILE A 144 4.85 11.02 11.55
C ILE A 144 5.67 10.24 12.56
N LEU A 145 6.76 9.63 12.11
CA LEU A 145 7.77 9.01 12.98
C LEU A 145 8.67 10.13 13.51
N ASN A 146 8.26 10.74 14.62
CA ASN A 146 8.90 11.96 15.15
C ASN A 146 10.40 11.79 15.42
N GLU A 147 10.82 10.61 15.86
CA GLU A 147 12.23 10.31 16.13
C GLU A 147 13.12 10.33 14.88
N TYR A 148 12.52 10.16 13.69
CA TYR A 148 13.23 10.11 12.41
C TYR A 148 12.89 11.28 11.47
N ASP A 149 11.92 12.12 11.85
CA ASP A 149 11.28 13.14 11.01
C ASP A 149 10.83 12.61 9.63
N LYS A 150 10.20 11.43 9.65
CA LYS A 150 9.81 10.68 8.43
C LYS A 150 8.36 10.26 8.45
N ILE A 151 7.78 10.11 7.27
CA ILE A 151 6.37 9.71 7.07
C ILE A 151 6.34 8.29 6.51
N PRO A 152 5.65 7.33 7.16
CA PRO A 152 5.46 6.00 6.60
C PRO A 152 4.68 6.06 5.29
N ALA A 153 5.22 5.43 4.24
CA ALA A 153 4.59 5.40 2.93
C ALA A 153 3.43 4.39 2.85
N GLY A 154 3.14 3.66 3.93
CA GLY A 154 2.18 2.56 3.91
C GLY A 154 2.67 1.34 3.11
N ILE A 155 3.99 1.14 3.01
CA ILE A 155 4.60 -0.05 2.42
C ILE A 155 5.56 -0.63 3.45
N ASN A 156 5.45 -1.93 3.70
CA ASN A 156 6.36 -2.65 4.58
C ASN A 156 6.76 -3.98 3.93
N ILE A 157 7.89 -4.54 4.33
CA ILE A 157 8.17 -5.97 4.18
C ILE A 157 8.17 -6.55 5.58
N LEU A 158 7.46 -7.67 5.77
CA LEU A 158 7.29 -8.30 7.07
C LEU A 158 7.66 -9.78 6.98
N SER A 159 8.28 -10.29 8.03
CA SER A 159 8.43 -11.74 8.22
C SER A 159 7.11 -12.33 8.71
N PRO A 160 6.78 -13.59 8.33
CA PRO A 160 5.53 -14.23 8.71
C PRO A 160 5.58 -14.73 10.17
N LYS A 161 5.74 -13.81 11.12
CA LYS A 161 5.77 -14.07 12.55
C LYS A 161 5.00 -13.00 13.30
N GLN A 162 4.41 -13.40 14.42
CA GLN A 162 3.73 -12.46 15.32
C GLN A 162 4.75 -11.81 16.27
N GLY A 163 4.40 -10.62 16.76
CA GLY A 163 5.22 -9.86 17.70
C GLY A 163 6.23 -8.92 17.05
N CYS A 164 7.14 -8.38 17.87
CA CYS A 164 8.13 -7.39 17.44
C CYS A 164 9.13 -8.01 16.45
N GLN A 165 9.46 -7.24 15.41
CA GLN A 165 10.41 -7.63 14.37
C GLN A 165 11.53 -6.61 14.30
N THR A 166 12.76 -7.08 14.09
CA THR A 166 13.87 -6.17 13.82
C THR A 166 13.64 -5.48 12.48
N GLU A 167 13.48 -4.16 12.53
CA GLU A 167 13.10 -3.35 11.39
C GLU A 167 14.31 -2.59 10.81
N GLU A 168 14.26 -2.36 9.50
CA GLU A 168 15.13 -1.47 8.74
C GLU A 168 14.29 -0.38 8.09
N ILE A 169 14.85 0.82 7.92
CA ILE A 169 14.15 1.95 7.29
C ILE A 169 14.65 2.13 5.86
N TYR A 170 13.74 2.14 4.89
CA TYR A 170 14.03 2.45 3.50
C TYR A 170 13.43 3.80 3.09
N VAL A 171 14.28 4.79 2.87
CA VAL A 171 13.86 6.14 2.48
C VAL A 171 13.66 6.22 0.97
N VAL A 172 12.50 6.71 0.55
CA VAL A 172 12.10 6.89 -0.85
C VAL A 172 12.03 8.38 -1.21
N ASN A 173 12.61 8.71 -2.36
CA ASN A 173 12.60 10.06 -2.94
C ASN A 173 11.61 10.22 -4.11
N GLU A 174 10.67 9.27 -4.25
CA GLU A 174 9.58 9.31 -5.23
C GLU A 174 8.29 9.85 -4.59
N PRO A 175 7.41 10.55 -5.35
CA PRO A 175 6.16 11.09 -4.82
C PRO A 175 5.11 10.00 -4.56
N LEU A 176 5.25 9.35 -3.40
CA LEU A 176 4.23 8.48 -2.83
C LEU A 176 3.30 9.30 -1.94
N ILE A 177 1.99 9.17 -2.16
CA ILE A 177 0.99 9.92 -1.41
C ILE A 177 -0.10 8.95 -0.97
N ASN A 178 -0.36 8.89 0.33
CA ASN A 178 -1.51 8.21 0.89
C ASN A 178 -2.74 9.12 0.73
N ILE A 179 -3.76 8.67 0.00
CA ILE A 179 -4.99 9.45 -0.18
C ILE A 179 -5.83 9.36 1.09
N ASN A 180 -5.80 10.38 1.95
CA ASN A 180 -6.63 10.45 3.15
C ASN A 180 -7.73 11.51 3.07
N THR A 181 -7.55 12.49 2.20
CA THR A 181 -8.44 13.62 1.95
C THR A 181 -8.71 13.79 0.46
N LEU A 182 -9.70 14.62 0.10
CA LEU A 182 -9.95 14.99 -1.30
C LEU A 182 -8.79 15.78 -1.91
N LYS A 183 -8.10 16.59 -1.11
CA LYS A 183 -6.89 17.30 -1.54
C LYS A 183 -5.76 16.34 -1.92
N ASP A 184 -5.58 15.25 -1.16
CA ASP A 184 -4.59 14.21 -1.52
C ASP A 184 -4.95 13.55 -2.86
N LYS A 185 -6.25 13.30 -3.09
CA LYS A 185 -6.75 12.76 -4.36
C LYS A 185 -6.40 13.69 -5.52
N GLU A 186 -6.67 15.00 -5.40
CA GLU A 186 -6.34 15.98 -6.43
C GLU A 186 -4.84 15.99 -6.77
N ILE A 187 -3.97 15.93 -5.76
CA ILE A 187 -2.52 15.90 -5.97
C ILE A 187 -2.12 14.64 -6.76
N VAL A 188 -2.66 13.47 -6.41
CA VAL A 188 -2.42 12.22 -7.14
C VAL A 188 -2.94 12.29 -8.58
N GLU A 189 -4.12 12.86 -8.80
CA GLU A 189 -4.67 13.04 -10.15
C GLU A 189 -3.77 13.92 -11.01
N ASN A 190 -3.21 14.99 -10.45
CA ASN A 190 -2.24 15.87 -11.13
C ASN A 190 -0.91 15.16 -11.44
N ILE A 191 -0.47 14.24 -10.56
CA ILE A 191 0.70 13.39 -10.82
C ILE A 191 0.45 12.48 -12.03
N PHE A 192 -0.74 11.87 -12.13
CA PHE A 192 -1.10 11.04 -13.28
C PHE A 192 -1.32 11.83 -14.56
N GLY A 193 -1.86 13.05 -14.49
CA GLY A 193 -2.02 13.96 -15.62
C GLY A 193 -0.70 14.53 -16.17
N GLY A 194 0.43 14.27 -15.52
CA GLY A 194 1.75 14.78 -15.94
C GLY A 194 1.99 16.25 -15.60
N GLU A 195 1.06 16.90 -14.90
CA GLU A 195 1.19 18.30 -14.48
C GLU A 195 2.27 18.49 -13.42
N TYR A 196 2.64 17.42 -12.70
CA TYR A 196 3.72 17.43 -11.71
C TYR A 196 5.09 17.86 -12.29
N LYS A 197 5.37 17.60 -13.58
CA LYS A 197 6.60 18.07 -14.23
C LYS A 197 6.64 19.59 -14.47
N LYS A 198 5.52 20.31 -14.34
CA LYS A 198 5.46 21.77 -14.47
C LYS A 198 5.78 22.51 -13.16
N LEU A 199 5.56 21.87 -12.01
CA LEU A 199 5.76 22.47 -10.70
C LEU A 199 7.24 22.50 -10.27
N ASN A 200 8.04 21.51 -10.68
CA ASN A 200 9.47 21.42 -10.37
C ASN A 200 10.37 22.05 -11.46
N LYS A 201 9.82 22.92 -12.31
CA LYS A 201 10.55 23.68 -13.35
C LYS A 201 10.63 25.19 -13.06
N LYS A 202 10.28 25.62 -11.85
CA LYS A 202 10.49 26.99 -11.39
C LYS A 202 11.60 27.04 -10.37
#